data_AF-A0AA38LW50-F1
#
_entry.id   AF-A0AA38LW50-F1
#
_cell.length_a   1.000
_cell.length_b   1.000
_cell.length_c   1.000
_cell.angle_alpha   90.00
_cell.angle_beta   90.00
_cell.angle_gamma   90.00
#
_symmetry.space_group_name_H-M   'P 1'
#
loop_
_entity.id
_entity.type
_entity.pdbx_description
1 polymer ?
#
loop_
_entity_poly.entity_id
_entity_poly.type
_entity_poly.pdbx_seq_one_letter_code
_entity_poly.pdbx_strand_id
1 'polypeptide(L)'
;MNLSIPRFTRLRRLVRLILGPSTPTPDDEIPSPSTPLTSSSTLPNHRACTTFPDKGVYRLATSCRLHYALIPVLLLWATANVLLIREQYFAPSSPQTIGCTDSLWSDWPPDACGLNGTDCDVALNGEGGGRYRCLGGCTYSPLGNPRWVGGSEVNRRPLVIGGGDGPTYRADSWICASAIHAGQISPTLGGCVDVNYVFASSTSNLLGGWSNGILSAPFLPSFPGSYTLSPSSGPGCWDIHPFISAFNALMLFLTTVFLLPSPAVLLGTLIILGWGQIQLVSNPRYVPPFWEYIFAGLPPALLGGYWFYRVAFKRSLEGFRELPVELALWQGLGYWIGIESSTIFARLPLSGRIGYDGIPPDGKGVLAVLILIVAFIAVLQAWDLRKYGMLQYYIVRYIWLVPVLVVLSQIPGYTLRIHHWFYPMLAIPVLSLPNRVSIFGQAIMLGLFLDGIGRWGWAGIIQQTASLLGDANSGSYIPDVSFANSTLTMLSWLATPRNLTRLGITGVQVVVDDVLRLANHTATNVTLAQVGLGDGGGIEHFFRLAYMANDTSLDFTDPIVRLVNGSYAFAKP
;
A
#
# COMPACT_ATOMS: atom_id res chain seq x y z
N MET A 1 13.45 -42.61 45.77
CA MET A 1 14.53 -41.67 46.13
C MET A 1 14.48 -40.48 45.18
N ASN A 2 13.87 -39.36 45.60
CA ASN A 2 13.86 -38.11 44.84
C ASN A 2 15.12 -37.31 45.19
N LEU A 3 16.20 -37.52 44.44
CA LEU A 3 17.38 -36.66 44.48
C LEU A 3 17.03 -35.34 43.76
N SER A 4 16.42 -34.40 44.49
CA SER A 4 16.21 -33.03 44.02
C SER A 4 17.54 -32.29 44.04
N ILE A 5 18.23 -32.28 42.90
CA ILE A 5 19.49 -31.55 42.73
C ILE A 5 19.22 -30.04 42.97
N PRO A 6 19.86 -29.39 43.96
CA PRO A 6 19.54 -28.02 44.38
C PRO A 6 19.76 -26.93 43.31
N ARG A 7 20.52 -27.22 42.24
CA ARG A 7 20.64 -26.35 41.07
C ARG A 7 19.37 -26.29 40.23
N PHE A 8 18.65 -27.41 40.09
CA PHE A 8 17.41 -27.49 39.31
C PHE A 8 16.25 -26.75 39.99
N THR A 9 16.22 -26.70 41.33
CA THR A 9 15.21 -25.93 42.08
C THR A 9 15.43 -24.43 41.97
N ARG A 10 16.68 -23.94 41.98
CA ARG A 10 16.99 -22.52 41.73
C ARG A 10 16.62 -22.09 40.31
N LEU A 11 16.96 -22.90 39.30
CA LEU A 11 16.61 -22.63 37.90
C LEU A 11 15.10 -22.62 37.69
N ARG A 12 14.36 -23.60 38.21
CA ARG A 12 12.89 -23.62 38.14
C ARG A 12 12.25 -22.41 38.82
N ARG A 13 12.80 -21.96 39.95
CA ARG A 13 12.31 -20.77 40.65
C ARG A 13 12.55 -19.51 39.83
N LEU A 14 13.72 -19.37 39.21
CA LEU A 14 14.04 -18.26 38.31
C LEU A 14 13.14 -18.27 37.07
N VAL A 15 12.97 -19.43 36.43
CA VAL A 15 12.08 -19.59 35.27
C VAL A 15 10.65 -19.20 35.62
N ARG A 16 10.12 -19.68 36.75
CA ARG A 16 8.77 -19.28 37.22
C ARG A 16 8.69 -17.80 37.54
N LEU A 17 9.77 -17.20 38.05
CA LEU A 17 9.89 -15.77 38.34
C LEU A 17 10.13 -14.91 37.09
N ILE A 18 10.39 -15.47 35.92
CA ILE A 18 10.53 -14.72 34.67
C ILE A 18 9.34 -14.99 33.74
N LEU A 19 8.98 -16.26 33.55
CA LEU A 19 8.00 -16.72 32.55
C LEU A 19 6.63 -17.07 33.14
N GLY A 20 6.51 -17.16 34.47
CA GLY A 20 5.26 -17.49 35.14
C GLY A 20 5.03 -19.00 35.32
N PRO A 21 3.78 -19.42 35.60
CA PRO A 21 3.40 -20.83 35.70
C PRO A 21 3.69 -21.61 34.42
N SER A 22 3.99 -22.91 34.55
CA SER A 22 4.29 -23.79 33.42
C SER A 22 3.06 -24.31 32.68
N THR A 23 1.89 -24.23 33.32
CA THR A 23 0.60 -24.65 32.78
C THR A 23 -0.29 -23.42 32.65
N PRO A 24 -0.90 -23.19 31.47
CA PRO A 24 -1.91 -22.15 31.31
C PRO A 24 -3.06 -22.32 32.30
N THR A 25 -3.54 -21.21 32.83
CA THR A 25 -4.81 -21.16 33.55
C THR A 25 -5.97 -21.51 32.59
N PRO A 26 -6.93 -22.36 33.00
CA PRO A 26 -8.15 -22.61 32.24
C PRO A 26 -8.92 -21.32 31.90
N ASP A 27 -9.61 -21.31 30.76
CA ASP A 27 -10.27 -20.10 30.23
C ASP A 27 -11.35 -19.53 31.16
N ASP A 28 -12.05 -20.41 31.87
CA ASP A 28 -13.12 -20.09 32.84
C ASP A 28 -12.60 -19.51 34.16
N GLU A 29 -11.31 -19.68 34.45
CA GLU A 29 -10.65 -19.13 35.65
C GLU A 29 -10.02 -17.76 35.41
N ILE A 30 -9.96 -17.29 34.15
CA ILE A 30 -9.39 -15.97 33.81
C ILE A 30 -10.44 -14.89 34.11
N PRO A 31 -10.12 -13.89 34.95
CA PRO A 31 -11.09 -12.88 35.35
C PRO A 31 -11.49 -11.97 34.19
N SER A 32 -12.78 -11.64 34.13
CA SER A 32 -13.30 -10.62 33.23
C SER A 32 -12.71 -9.23 33.55
N PRO A 33 -12.58 -8.36 32.54
CA PRO A 33 -12.05 -7.01 32.73
C PRO A 33 -12.97 -6.16 33.62
N SER A 34 -12.36 -5.35 34.49
CA SER A 34 -13.07 -4.39 35.33
C SER A 34 -13.55 -3.17 34.54
N THR A 35 -14.70 -2.58 34.91
CA THR A 35 -15.26 -1.34 34.34
C THR A 35 -14.46 -0.09 34.78
N PRO A 36 -13.74 0.64 33.90
CA PRO A 36 -13.02 1.86 34.21
C PRO A 36 -13.79 3.13 33.82
N LEU A 37 -14.81 3.03 32.95
CA LEU A 37 -15.69 4.14 32.58
C LEU A 37 -16.68 4.39 33.71
N THR A 38 -16.20 5.02 34.78
CA THR A 38 -17.04 5.57 35.85
C THR A 38 -17.30 7.04 35.55
N SER A 39 -18.53 7.39 35.18
CA SER A 39 -18.96 8.79 35.16
C SER A 39 -19.65 9.10 36.48
N SER A 40 -19.01 9.93 37.31
CA SER A 40 -19.59 10.41 38.56
C SER A 40 -20.12 11.82 38.37
N SER A 41 -21.42 12.02 38.52
CA SER A 41 -22.02 13.35 38.60
C SER A 41 -22.61 13.58 40.00
N THR A 42 -22.39 14.78 40.54
CA THR A 42 -23.03 15.24 41.78
C THR A 42 -24.28 16.00 41.41
N LEU A 43 -25.45 15.46 41.76
CA LEU A 43 -26.72 16.16 41.62
C LEU A 43 -26.79 17.35 42.61
N PRO A 44 -27.62 18.38 42.34
CA PRO A 44 -27.80 19.55 43.22
C PRO A 44 -28.12 19.20 44.69
N ASN A 45 -28.65 17.99 44.95
CA ASN A 45 -28.98 17.49 46.29
C ASN A 45 -27.83 16.70 46.95
N HIS A 46 -26.57 16.91 46.56
CA HIS A 46 -25.37 16.23 47.08
C HIS A 46 -25.36 14.69 46.94
N ARG A 47 -26.23 14.11 46.09
CA ARG A 47 -26.16 12.68 45.77
C ARG A 47 -25.14 12.47 44.65
N ALA A 48 -24.07 11.75 44.95
CA ALA A 48 -23.13 11.25 43.96
C ALA A 48 -23.79 10.08 43.19
N CYS A 49 -23.97 10.24 41.88
CA CYS A 49 -24.43 9.18 41.01
C CYS A 49 -23.26 8.71 40.17
N THR A 50 -22.76 7.50 40.45
CA THR A 50 -21.81 6.80 39.59
C THR A 50 -22.57 6.00 38.55
N THR A 51 -22.50 6.43 37.30
CA THR A 51 -23.07 5.72 36.16
C THR A 51 -21.99 4.90 35.47
N PHE A 52 -22.32 3.64 35.19
CA PHE A 52 -21.52 2.74 34.36
C PHE A 52 -22.22 2.64 33.01
N PRO A 53 -21.75 3.32 31.95
CA PRO A 53 -22.45 3.40 30.68
C PRO A 53 -22.73 2.01 30.11
N ASP A 54 -21.76 1.08 30.19
CA ASP A 54 -21.93 -0.32 29.81
C ASP A 54 -23.08 -1.02 30.53
N LYS A 55 -23.18 -0.89 31.86
CA LYS A 55 -24.27 -1.53 32.62
C LYS A 55 -25.63 -0.91 32.29
N GLY A 56 -25.68 0.37 31.95
CA GLY A 56 -26.90 1.04 31.52
C GLY A 56 -27.36 0.54 30.17
N VAL A 57 -26.46 0.56 29.18
CA VAL A 57 -26.71 0.11 27.82
C VAL A 57 -27.02 -1.38 27.76
N TYR A 58 -26.24 -2.23 28.43
CA TYR A 58 -26.47 -3.66 28.49
C TYR A 58 -27.88 -3.96 29.04
N ARG A 59 -28.26 -3.33 30.17
CA ARG A 59 -29.60 -3.48 30.75
C ARG A 59 -30.69 -3.00 29.82
N LEU A 60 -30.51 -1.87 29.13
CA LEU A 60 -31.46 -1.37 28.14
C LEU A 60 -31.64 -2.38 27.00
N ALA A 61 -30.54 -2.82 26.40
CA ALA A 61 -30.54 -3.76 25.29
C ALA A 61 -31.18 -5.11 25.65
N THR A 62 -30.90 -5.64 26.84
CA THR A 62 -31.52 -6.88 27.31
C THR A 62 -32.99 -6.70 27.68
N SER A 63 -33.36 -5.59 28.35
CA SER A 63 -34.74 -5.35 28.80
C SER A 63 -35.68 -5.08 27.63
N CYS A 64 -35.25 -4.28 26.66
CA CYS A 64 -35.98 -4.02 25.43
C CYS A 64 -35.85 -5.15 24.40
N ARG A 65 -35.10 -6.21 24.71
CA ARG A 65 -34.85 -7.37 23.83
C ARG A 65 -34.36 -6.97 22.43
N LEU A 66 -33.50 -5.96 22.36
CA LEU A 66 -33.02 -5.39 21.09
C LEU A 66 -32.28 -6.42 20.21
N HIS A 67 -31.72 -7.48 20.78
CA HIS A 67 -31.07 -8.57 20.05
C HIS A 67 -31.97 -9.25 19.00
N TYR A 68 -33.31 -9.22 19.14
CA TYR A 68 -34.20 -9.74 18.09
C TYR A 68 -34.15 -8.92 16.79
N ALA A 69 -33.75 -7.65 16.87
CA ALA A 69 -33.57 -6.79 15.69
C ALA A 69 -32.23 -7.05 14.96
N LEU A 70 -31.37 -7.95 15.47
CA LEU A 70 -30.06 -8.20 14.86
C LEU A 70 -30.14 -8.64 13.40
N ILE A 71 -30.91 -9.68 13.11
CA ILE A 71 -31.05 -10.20 11.73
C ILE A 71 -31.63 -9.15 10.77
N PRO A 72 -32.77 -8.48 11.05
CA PRO A 72 -33.29 -7.48 10.13
C PRO A 72 -32.33 -6.29 9.94
N VAL A 73 -31.62 -5.85 10.99
CA VAL A 73 -30.61 -4.78 10.87
C VAL A 73 -29.43 -5.22 9.98
N LEU A 74 -28.93 -6.45 10.14
CA LEU A 74 -27.86 -6.99 9.30
C LEU A 74 -28.29 -7.08 7.82
N LEU A 75 -29.53 -7.49 7.54
CA LEU A 75 -30.08 -7.55 6.17
C LEU A 75 -30.26 -6.16 5.54
N LEU A 76 -30.75 -5.19 6.31
CA LEU A 76 -30.88 -3.80 5.86
C LEU A 76 -29.51 -3.19 5.62
N TRP A 77 -28.53 -3.45 6.49
CA TRP A 77 -27.17 -2.95 6.35
C TRP A 77 -26.46 -3.56 5.13
N ALA A 78 -26.64 -4.85 4.87
CA ALA A 78 -26.13 -5.49 3.67
C ALA A 78 -26.78 -4.90 2.40
N THR A 79 -28.11 -4.71 2.41
CA THR A 79 -28.82 -4.07 1.30
C THR A 79 -28.33 -2.64 1.05
N ALA A 80 -28.14 -1.85 2.11
CA ALA A 80 -27.60 -0.51 2.00
C ALA A 80 -26.20 -0.49 1.38
N ASN A 81 -25.32 -1.41 1.79
CA ASN A 81 -24.00 -1.56 1.16
C ASN A 81 -24.11 -1.92 -0.32
N VAL A 82 -24.99 -2.85 -0.71
CA VAL A 82 -25.19 -3.19 -2.14
C VAL A 82 -25.61 -1.96 -2.95
N LEU A 83 -26.50 -1.13 -2.43
CA LEU A 83 -26.93 0.10 -3.09
C LEU A 83 -25.80 1.14 -3.19
N LEU A 84 -25.00 1.29 -2.12
CA LEU A 84 -23.84 2.18 -2.11
C LEU A 84 -22.74 1.72 -3.09
N ILE A 85 -22.46 0.42 -3.17
CA ILE A 85 -21.50 -0.15 -4.14
C ILE A 85 -22.01 0.03 -5.57
N ARG A 86 -23.32 -0.13 -5.79
CA ARG A 86 -23.94 0.17 -7.09
C ARG A 86 -23.71 1.63 -7.48
N GLU A 87 -23.90 2.55 -6.56
CA GLU A 87 -23.64 3.98 -6.81
C GLU A 87 -22.15 4.27 -7.06
N GLN A 88 -21.26 3.59 -6.33
CA GLN A 88 -19.83 3.81 -6.48
C GLN A 88 -19.28 3.35 -7.83
N TYR A 89 -19.70 2.21 -8.39
CA TYR A 89 -19.08 1.65 -9.60
C TYR A 89 -20.01 1.44 -10.79
N PHE A 90 -21.31 1.36 -10.55
CA PHE A 90 -22.30 0.92 -11.54
C PHE A 90 -23.36 2.00 -11.81
N ALA A 91 -23.07 3.25 -11.47
CA ALA A 91 -23.92 4.39 -11.79
C ALA A 91 -24.03 4.56 -13.31
N PRO A 92 -25.24 4.61 -13.88
CA PRO A 92 -25.43 4.88 -15.29
C PRO A 92 -24.78 6.21 -15.68
N SER A 93 -24.16 6.28 -16.86
CA SER A 93 -23.47 7.48 -17.38
C SER A 93 -22.23 7.96 -16.60
N SER A 94 -21.74 7.20 -15.61
CA SER A 94 -20.44 7.49 -15.00
C SER A 94 -19.32 7.23 -16.02
N PRO A 95 -18.32 8.12 -16.13
CA PRO A 95 -17.16 7.89 -16.98
C PRO A 95 -16.36 6.66 -16.57
N GLN A 96 -15.51 6.18 -17.48
CA GLN A 96 -14.58 5.09 -17.16
C GLN A 96 -13.71 5.49 -15.97
N THR A 97 -13.70 4.64 -14.94
CA THR A 97 -12.85 4.83 -13.77
C THR A 97 -11.44 4.31 -14.08
N ILE A 98 -10.44 5.11 -13.76
CA ILE A 98 -9.01 4.80 -13.96
C ILE A 98 -8.28 4.75 -12.62
N GLY A 99 -7.20 3.99 -12.58
CA GLY A 99 -6.30 3.86 -11.44
C GLY A 99 -5.46 5.12 -11.22
N CYS A 100 -4.90 5.26 -10.02
CA CYS A 100 -4.05 6.41 -9.66
C CYS A 100 -2.72 6.46 -10.43
N THR A 101 -2.31 5.35 -11.05
CA THR A 101 -1.05 5.21 -11.81
C THR A 101 -1.29 5.13 -13.31
N ASP A 102 -2.53 5.31 -13.78
CA ASP A 102 -2.85 5.23 -15.20
C ASP A 102 -2.37 6.49 -15.92
N SER A 103 -1.66 6.29 -17.01
CA SER A 103 -1.19 7.33 -17.95
C SER A 103 -1.70 7.01 -19.35
N LEU A 104 -1.65 8.01 -20.24
CA LEU A 104 -1.98 7.82 -21.66
C LEU A 104 -0.84 7.12 -22.41
N TRP A 105 0.38 7.27 -21.89
CA TRP A 105 1.60 6.72 -22.44
C TRP A 105 2.37 6.02 -21.32
N SER A 106 2.51 4.70 -21.40
CA SER A 106 3.27 3.94 -20.40
C SER A 106 4.70 3.74 -20.90
N ASP A 107 5.58 4.71 -20.63
CA ASP A 107 6.96 4.76 -21.15
C ASP A 107 8.00 4.00 -20.32
N TRP A 108 7.59 3.17 -19.35
CA TRP A 108 8.55 2.53 -18.45
C TRP A 108 8.50 0.99 -18.51
N PRO A 109 9.64 0.30 -18.79
CA PRO A 109 10.98 0.84 -19.06
C PRO A 109 11.05 1.73 -20.33
N PRO A 110 12.08 2.60 -20.48
CA PRO A 110 12.14 3.65 -21.52
C PRO A 110 11.97 3.22 -22.99
N ASP A 111 12.12 1.94 -23.27
CA ASP A 111 11.95 1.32 -24.58
C ASP A 111 10.56 0.67 -24.80
N ALA A 112 9.68 0.70 -23.81
CA ALA A 112 8.35 0.06 -23.84
C ALA A 112 7.45 0.58 -24.98
N CYS A 113 7.64 1.83 -25.42
CA CYS A 113 6.87 2.44 -26.50
C CYS A 113 7.49 2.27 -27.89
N GLY A 114 8.53 1.46 -28.01
CA GLY A 114 9.16 1.15 -29.29
C GLY A 114 9.92 2.32 -29.90
N LEU A 115 10.43 2.10 -31.11
CA LEU A 115 11.28 3.05 -31.83
C LEU A 115 10.51 4.33 -32.15
N ASN A 116 11.05 5.49 -31.78
CA ASN A 116 10.39 6.79 -31.88
C ASN A 116 9.04 6.89 -31.16
N GLY A 117 8.73 5.96 -30.24
CA GLY A 117 7.45 5.95 -29.53
C GLY A 117 6.26 5.46 -30.36
N THR A 118 6.50 4.79 -31.50
CA THR A 118 5.43 4.38 -32.43
C THR A 118 4.41 3.44 -31.82
N ASP A 119 4.78 2.63 -30.82
CA ASP A 119 3.87 1.64 -30.23
C ASP A 119 2.86 2.29 -29.27
N CYS A 120 3.22 3.45 -28.71
CA CYS A 120 2.33 4.24 -27.86
C CYS A 120 1.61 5.37 -28.62
N ASP A 121 1.96 5.60 -29.89
CA ASP A 121 1.35 6.62 -30.75
C ASP A 121 -0.15 6.35 -31.00
N VAL A 122 -0.55 5.08 -31.09
CA VAL A 122 -1.97 4.70 -31.27
C VAL A 122 -2.85 5.15 -30.10
N ALA A 123 -2.32 5.15 -28.87
CA ALA A 123 -3.03 5.65 -27.69
C ALA A 123 -3.26 7.17 -27.74
N LEU A 124 -2.42 7.89 -28.48
CA LEU A 124 -2.55 9.32 -28.70
C LEU A 124 -3.46 9.63 -29.89
N ASN A 125 -3.46 8.82 -30.96
CA ASN A 125 -4.20 9.00 -32.23
C ASN A 125 -5.70 8.69 -32.19
N GLY A 126 -6.26 8.33 -31.03
CA GLY A 126 -7.71 8.22 -30.85
C GLY A 126 -8.38 9.59 -30.85
N GLU A 127 -9.35 9.80 -31.75
CA GLU A 127 -10.09 11.07 -31.86
C GLU A 127 -10.61 11.57 -30.50
N GLY A 128 -10.22 12.79 -30.10
CA GLY A 128 -11.10 13.67 -29.31
C GLY A 128 -10.97 13.69 -27.79
N GLY A 129 -9.93 13.12 -27.18
CA GLY A 129 -9.81 13.14 -25.73
C GLY A 129 -10.71 12.11 -25.03
N GLY A 130 -10.45 11.86 -23.75
CA GLY A 130 -11.22 10.91 -22.94
C GLY A 130 -11.79 11.56 -21.69
N ARG A 131 -13.02 11.20 -21.33
CA ARG A 131 -13.58 11.53 -20.01
C ARG A 131 -13.29 10.40 -19.05
N TYR A 132 -12.58 10.71 -17.96
CA TYR A 132 -12.20 9.73 -16.96
C TYR A 132 -12.67 10.13 -15.58
N ARG A 133 -12.89 9.12 -14.73
CA ARG A 133 -13.15 9.28 -13.31
C ARG A 133 -11.94 8.80 -12.50
N CYS A 134 -11.50 9.66 -11.61
CA CYS A 134 -10.45 9.39 -10.64
C CYS A 134 -11.03 9.20 -9.26
N LEU A 135 -10.61 8.14 -8.56
CA LEU A 135 -10.95 7.89 -7.17
C LEU A 135 -10.12 8.79 -6.23
N GLY A 136 -10.53 8.87 -4.96
CA GLY A 136 -9.82 9.65 -3.95
C GLY A 136 -8.47 9.01 -3.56
N GLY A 137 -7.56 9.83 -3.04
CA GLY A 137 -6.30 9.34 -2.45
C GLY A 137 -5.11 9.20 -3.40
N CYS A 138 -5.25 9.54 -4.69
CA CYS A 138 -4.16 9.42 -5.66
C CYS A 138 -2.94 10.32 -5.37
N THR A 139 -3.08 11.36 -4.55
CA THR A 139 -1.94 12.17 -4.05
C THR A 139 -0.90 11.33 -3.29
N TYR A 140 -1.34 10.26 -2.62
CA TYR A 140 -0.51 9.42 -1.77
C TYR A 140 -0.06 8.14 -2.47
N SER A 141 -0.19 8.05 -3.79
CA SER A 141 0.36 6.95 -4.57
C SER A 141 1.80 7.29 -4.98
N PRO A 142 2.83 6.69 -4.34
CA PRO A 142 4.19 6.94 -4.74
C PRO A 142 4.57 6.09 -5.94
N LEU A 143 5.52 6.58 -6.74
CA LEU A 143 6.28 5.77 -7.67
C LEU A 143 6.93 4.58 -6.94
N GLY A 144 6.79 3.38 -7.51
CA GLY A 144 7.27 2.13 -6.89
C GLY A 144 8.79 1.99 -6.88
N ASN A 145 9.45 2.47 -7.93
CA ASN A 145 10.91 2.52 -8.10
C ASN A 145 11.30 3.87 -8.70
N PRO A 146 12.50 4.41 -8.42
CA PRO A 146 12.92 5.70 -8.97
C PRO A 146 12.91 5.71 -10.50
N ARG A 147 12.48 6.82 -11.10
CA ARG A 147 12.49 7.01 -12.56
C ARG A 147 13.19 8.30 -12.92
N TRP A 148 13.94 8.24 -14.02
CA TRP A 148 14.55 9.43 -14.61
C TRP A 148 13.57 10.07 -15.59
N VAL A 149 13.38 11.38 -15.46
CA VAL A 149 12.67 12.24 -16.40
C VAL A 149 13.69 13.24 -16.93
N GLY A 150 14.21 12.98 -18.13
CA GLY A 150 15.42 13.63 -18.62
C GLY A 150 16.57 13.48 -17.62
N GLY A 151 17.05 14.60 -17.08
CA GLY A 151 18.12 14.64 -16.06
C GLY A 151 17.64 14.70 -14.61
N SER A 152 16.32 14.67 -14.35
CA SER A 152 15.75 14.75 -12.99
C SER A 152 15.28 13.38 -12.51
N GLU A 153 15.70 12.98 -11.32
CA GLU A 153 15.18 11.77 -10.67
C GLU A 153 13.84 12.06 -9.98
N VAL A 154 12.81 11.28 -10.34
CA VAL A 154 11.50 11.27 -9.68
C VAL A 154 11.42 10.03 -8.82
N ASN A 155 11.27 10.22 -7.50
CA ASN A 155 11.21 9.13 -6.55
C ASN A 155 10.22 9.44 -5.41
N ARG A 156 9.51 8.42 -4.93
CA ARG A 156 8.57 8.49 -3.79
C ARG A 156 7.46 9.55 -3.88
N ARG A 157 7.09 9.94 -5.09
CA ARG A 157 5.99 10.87 -5.35
C ARG A 157 5.21 10.42 -6.59
N PRO A 158 3.97 10.88 -6.79
CA PRO A 158 3.25 10.64 -8.04
C PRO A 158 4.05 11.13 -9.26
N LEU A 159 3.99 10.40 -10.37
CA LEU A 159 4.64 10.80 -11.62
C LEU A 159 3.82 11.88 -12.33
N VAL A 160 4.27 13.13 -12.24
CA VAL A 160 3.67 14.29 -12.91
C VAL A 160 4.77 15.12 -13.54
N ILE A 161 4.62 15.45 -14.82
CA ILE A 161 5.64 16.12 -15.62
C ILE A 161 4.99 17.28 -16.37
N GLY A 162 5.47 18.50 -16.14
CA GLY A 162 4.84 19.74 -16.61
C GLY A 162 3.79 20.31 -15.63
N GLY A 163 2.90 21.15 -16.14
CA GLY A 163 1.83 21.79 -15.36
C GLY A 163 2.24 22.97 -14.46
N GLY A 164 3.52 23.38 -14.47
CA GLY A 164 4.01 24.47 -13.61
C GLY A 164 3.67 25.88 -14.08
N ASP A 165 3.48 26.06 -15.38
CA ASP A 165 3.22 27.35 -16.05
C ASP A 165 2.01 27.33 -16.99
N GLY A 166 1.32 26.20 -17.08
CA GLY A 166 0.17 26.01 -17.97
C GLY A 166 -0.58 24.70 -17.70
N PRO A 167 -1.66 24.41 -18.46
CA PRO A 167 -2.49 23.23 -18.25
C PRO A 167 -1.92 21.95 -18.87
N THR A 168 -0.70 21.99 -19.42
CA THR A 168 -0.13 20.93 -20.25
C THR A 168 0.77 19.99 -19.45
N TYR A 169 0.51 18.69 -19.60
CA TYR A 169 1.25 17.60 -18.98
C TYR A 169 1.79 16.64 -20.03
N ARG A 170 2.96 16.05 -19.78
CA ARG A 170 3.54 15.00 -20.63
C ARG A 170 2.66 13.74 -20.59
N ALA A 171 2.51 13.02 -21.70
CA ALA A 171 1.55 11.91 -21.85
C ALA A 171 1.76 10.72 -20.88
N ASP A 172 2.95 10.57 -20.34
CA ASP A 172 3.35 9.58 -19.34
C ASP A 172 3.12 10.02 -17.88
N SER A 173 2.65 11.25 -17.68
CA SER A 173 2.16 11.69 -16.37
C SER A 173 0.89 10.92 -15.97
N TRP A 174 0.76 10.60 -14.70
CA TRP A 174 -0.43 9.93 -14.16
C TRP A 174 -1.62 10.90 -14.15
N ILE A 175 -2.70 10.52 -14.84
CA ILE A 175 -3.83 11.41 -15.13
C ILE A 175 -4.46 11.98 -13.86
N CYS A 176 -4.74 11.13 -12.88
CA CYS A 176 -5.37 11.54 -11.62
C CYS A 176 -4.47 12.42 -10.75
N ALA A 177 -3.16 12.16 -10.73
CA ALA A 177 -2.21 13.00 -10.02
C ALA A 177 -2.08 14.37 -10.70
N SER A 178 -2.00 14.42 -12.03
CA SER A 178 -2.00 15.67 -12.81
C SER A 178 -3.29 16.47 -12.63
N ALA A 179 -4.45 15.82 -12.52
CA ALA A 179 -5.73 16.49 -12.28
C ALA A 179 -5.81 17.11 -10.87
N ILE A 180 -5.22 16.46 -9.86
CA ILE A 180 -5.08 17.04 -8.52
C ILE A 180 -4.08 18.20 -8.55
N HIS A 181 -2.92 18.03 -9.20
CA HIS A 181 -1.90 19.08 -9.35
C HIS A 181 -2.50 20.33 -10.02
N ALA A 182 -3.31 20.16 -11.07
CA ALA A 182 -4.04 21.20 -11.77
C ALA A 182 -5.23 21.80 -10.98
N GLY A 183 -5.58 21.24 -9.82
CA GLY A 183 -6.69 21.70 -8.99
C GLY A 183 -8.09 21.40 -9.56
N GLN A 184 -8.19 20.44 -10.49
CA GLN A 184 -9.44 20.12 -11.18
C GLN A 184 -10.31 19.11 -10.42
N ILE A 185 -9.69 18.30 -9.56
CA ILE A 185 -10.38 17.29 -8.75
C ILE A 185 -9.90 17.32 -7.29
N SER A 186 -10.69 16.71 -6.39
CA SER A 186 -10.36 16.65 -4.97
C SER A 186 -9.30 15.59 -4.67
N PRO A 187 -8.27 15.90 -3.85
CA PRO A 187 -7.33 14.89 -3.35
C PRO A 187 -8.01 13.75 -2.55
N THR A 188 -9.15 14.04 -1.92
CA THR A 188 -9.84 13.11 -1.01
C THR A 188 -11.07 12.47 -1.63
N LEU A 189 -11.83 13.21 -2.43
CA LEU A 189 -13.08 12.73 -3.05
C LEU A 189 -12.91 12.39 -4.54
N GLY A 190 -11.71 12.55 -5.09
CA GLY A 190 -11.50 12.35 -6.52
C GLY A 190 -12.32 13.34 -7.36
N GLY A 191 -12.69 12.90 -8.56
CA GLY A 191 -13.48 13.70 -9.50
C GLY A 191 -13.46 13.13 -10.91
N CYS A 192 -14.26 13.72 -11.80
CA CYS A 192 -14.13 13.48 -13.23
C CYS A 192 -13.26 14.55 -13.87
N VAL A 193 -12.52 14.16 -14.90
CA VAL A 193 -11.71 15.07 -15.69
C VAL A 193 -11.84 14.72 -17.17
N ASP A 194 -11.91 15.75 -18.00
CA ASP A 194 -11.82 15.62 -19.45
C ASP A 194 -10.36 15.80 -19.84
N VAL A 195 -9.79 14.79 -20.51
CA VAL A 195 -8.40 14.76 -20.97
C VAL A 195 -8.41 15.08 -22.46
N ASN A 196 -7.86 16.23 -22.83
CA ASN A 196 -7.76 16.66 -24.22
C ASN A 196 -6.33 16.42 -24.71
N TYR A 197 -6.19 15.52 -25.70
CA TYR A 197 -4.91 15.24 -26.33
C TYR A 197 -4.39 16.48 -27.06
N VAL A 198 -3.10 16.74 -26.92
CA VAL A 198 -2.40 17.75 -27.70
C VAL A 198 -1.49 17.00 -28.67
N PHE A 199 -1.97 16.89 -29.91
CA PHE A 199 -1.30 16.13 -30.97
C PHE A 199 0.00 16.78 -31.45
N ALA A 200 1.02 15.93 -31.63
CA ALA A 200 2.01 15.91 -32.71
C ALA A 200 2.73 17.22 -33.10
N SER A 201 2.73 18.23 -32.24
CA SER A 201 3.79 19.24 -32.21
C SER A 201 4.49 19.09 -30.88
N SER A 202 5.64 18.41 -30.91
CA SER A 202 6.72 18.46 -29.91
C SER A 202 6.44 19.44 -28.77
N THR A 203 5.71 18.99 -27.73
CA THR A 203 5.51 19.86 -26.58
C THR A 203 6.85 19.92 -25.86
N SER A 204 7.38 21.13 -25.80
CA SER A 204 8.68 21.41 -25.21
C SER A 204 8.50 22.43 -24.10
N ASN A 205 9.55 22.63 -23.32
CA ASN A 205 9.57 23.61 -22.24
C ASN A 205 8.45 23.38 -21.20
N LEU A 206 8.22 22.12 -20.81
CA LEU A 206 7.30 21.80 -19.73
C LEU A 206 7.94 22.18 -18.40
N LEU A 207 7.44 23.23 -17.75
CA LEU A 207 7.95 23.63 -16.44
C LEU A 207 7.31 22.79 -15.33
N GLY A 208 8.13 22.37 -14.39
CA GLY A 208 7.69 21.73 -13.15
C GLY A 208 7.30 22.77 -12.10
N GLY A 209 6.51 22.36 -11.10
CA GLY A 209 6.08 23.25 -10.03
C GLY A 209 5.49 22.49 -8.84
N TRP A 210 5.30 23.20 -7.73
CA TRP A 210 4.56 22.70 -6.58
C TRP A 210 3.14 23.27 -6.60
N SER A 211 2.14 22.40 -6.73
CA SER A 211 0.74 22.79 -6.72
C SER A 211 -0.14 21.71 -6.08
N ASN A 212 -1.12 22.13 -5.27
CA ASN A 212 -2.11 21.26 -4.63
C ASN A 212 -1.54 20.03 -3.91
N GLY A 213 -0.34 20.15 -3.34
CA GLY A 213 0.33 19.08 -2.59
C GLY A 213 1.10 18.08 -3.44
N ILE A 214 1.28 18.33 -4.74
CA ILE A 214 2.05 17.49 -5.67
C ILE A 214 3.19 18.33 -6.26
N LEU A 215 4.37 17.72 -6.36
CA LEU A 215 5.54 18.31 -7.04
C LEU A 215 5.66 17.68 -8.43
N SER A 216 5.53 18.47 -9.49
CA SER A 216 5.78 18.01 -10.85
C SER A 216 7.25 18.20 -11.26
N ALA A 217 7.73 17.32 -12.14
CA ALA A 217 9.06 17.41 -12.71
C ALA A 217 9.07 18.33 -13.96
N PRO A 218 10.14 19.12 -14.17
CA PRO A 218 10.33 19.85 -15.41
C PRO A 218 10.85 18.92 -16.53
N PHE A 219 10.55 19.27 -17.77
CA PHE A 219 11.10 18.62 -18.97
C PHE A 219 11.20 19.63 -20.12
N LEU A 220 12.41 20.08 -20.41
CA LEU A 220 12.66 21.10 -21.44
C LEU A 220 12.62 20.57 -22.89
N PRO A 221 13.18 19.37 -23.19
CA PRO A 221 13.16 18.86 -24.55
C PRO A 221 11.76 18.62 -25.09
N SER A 222 11.69 18.43 -26.40
CA SER A 222 10.46 18.01 -27.07
C SER A 222 10.10 16.58 -26.69
N PHE A 223 8.88 16.35 -26.22
CA PHE A 223 8.30 15.02 -26.10
C PHE A 223 7.14 14.81 -27.10
N PRO A 224 7.00 13.61 -27.69
CA PRO A 224 6.02 13.35 -28.76
C PRO A 224 4.54 13.42 -28.31
N GLY A 225 4.24 13.24 -27.02
CA GLY A 225 2.87 13.22 -26.50
C GLY A 225 2.61 14.13 -25.31
N SER A 226 1.53 14.90 -25.35
CA SER A 226 1.07 15.67 -24.20
C SER A 226 -0.45 15.74 -24.16
N TYR A 227 -0.99 16.16 -23.01
CA TYR A 227 -2.40 16.38 -22.82
C TYR A 227 -2.67 17.60 -21.94
N THR A 228 -3.87 18.15 -22.07
CA THR A 228 -4.41 19.16 -21.17
C THR A 228 -5.63 18.61 -20.44
N LEU A 229 -5.91 19.19 -19.28
CA LEU A 229 -7.02 18.77 -18.44
C LEU A 229 -8.06 19.88 -18.35
N SER A 230 -9.32 19.51 -18.46
CA SER A 230 -10.47 20.39 -18.20
C SER A 230 -11.39 19.76 -17.14
N PRO A 231 -12.01 20.58 -16.27
CA PRO A 231 -12.90 20.07 -15.25
C PRO A 231 -14.13 19.43 -15.90
N SER A 232 -14.49 18.25 -15.42
CA SER A 232 -15.70 17.54 -15.84
C SER A 232 -16.62 17.35 -14.65
N SER A 233 -17.91 17.65 -14.84
CA SER A 233 -18.96 17.36 -13.87
C SER A 233 -19.98 16.39 -14.45
N GLY A 234 -20.60 15.61 -13.58
CA GLY A 234 -21.58 14.61 -13.94
C GLY A 234 -21.96 13.71 -12.77
N PRO A 235 -23.02 12.91 -12.92
CA PRO A 235 -23.39 11.89 -11.95
C PRO A 235 -22.24 10.89 -11.72
N GLY A 236 -22.04 10.48 -10.47
CA GLY A 236 -21.02 9.48 -10.14
C GLY A 236 -19.58 9.95 -10.35
N CYS A 237 -19.29 11.25 -10.28
CA CYS A 237 -17.90 11.75 -10.37
C CYS A 237 -17.15 11.71 -9.04
N TRP A 238 -17.86 11.69 -7.92
CA TRP A 238 -17.23 11.64 -6.60
C TRP A 238 -16.93 10.21 -6.20
N ASP A 239 -15.81 10.05 -5.52
CA ASP A 239 -15.53 8.86 -4.74
C ASP A 239 -16.33 8.92 -3.43
N ILE A 240 -17.32 8.04 -3.29
CA ILE A 240 -18.13 7.94 -2.07
C ILE A 240 -17.53 6.98 -1.02
N HIS A 241 -16.35 6.41 -1.25
CA HIS A 241 -15.69 5.50 -0.30
C HIS A 241 -15.58 6.03 1.14
N PRO A 242 -15.22 7.31 1.41
CA PRO A 242 -15.16 7.80 2.78
C PRO A 242 -16.52 7.77 3.49
N PHE A 243 -17.61 8.02 2.75
CA PHE A 243 -18.97 7.97 3.30
C PHE A 243 -19.41 6.54 3.57
N ILE A 244 -19.08 5.59 2.69
CA ILE A 244 -19.36 4.16 2.90
C ILE A 244 -18.62 3.66 4.16
N SER A 245 -17.36 4.04 4.29
CA SER A 245 -16.51 3.67 5.44
C SER A 245 -17.07 4.23 6.76
N ALA A 246 -17.47 5.50 6.78
CA ALA A 246 -18.09 6.13 7.96
C ALA A 246 -19.44 5.49 8.31
N PHE A 247 -20.27 5.19 7.32
CA PHE A 247 -21.53 4.49 7.50
C PHE A 247 -21.31 3.09 8.10
N ASN A 248 -20.39 2.31 7.54
CA ASN A 248 -20.05 0.98 8.04
C ASN A 248 -19.46 1.03 9.46
N ALA A 249 -18.66 2.04 9.79
CA ALA A 249 -18.12 2.23 11.13
C ALA A 249 -19.21 2.52 12.15
N LEU A 250 -20.14 3.41 11.81
CA LEU A 250 -21.29 3.74 12.65
C LEU A 250 -22.20 2.51 12.85
N MET A 251 -22.52 1.78 11.76
CA MET A 251 -23.37 0.60 11.83
C MET A 251 -22.75 -0.53 12.65
N LEU A 252 -21.44 -0.76 12.52
CA LEU A 252 -20.72 -1.73 13.35
C LEU A 252 -20.77 -1.35 14.83
N PHE A 253 -20.56 -0.06 15.14
CA PHE A 253 -20.65 0.45 16.50
C PHE A 253 -22.06 0.25 17.08
N LEU A 254 -23.10 0.73 16.40
CA LEU A 254 -24.48 0.62 16.87
C LEU A 254 -24.93 -0.83 17.04
N THR A 255 -24.56 -1.71 16.10
CA THR A 255 -24.88 -3.15 16.17
C THR A 255 -24.21 -3.81 17.38
N THR A 256 -22.94 -3.50 17.63
CA THR A 256 -22.20 -4.08 18.76
C THR A 256 -22.74 -3.59 20.09
N VAL A 257 -23.04 -2.29 20.19
CA VAL A 257 -23.51 -1.64 21.43
C VAL A 257 -24.92 -2.09 21.82
N PHE A 258 -25.87 -2.07 20.86
CA PHE A 258 -27.29 -2.24 21.17
C PHE A 258 -27.85 -3.63 20.86
N LEU A 259 -27.30 -4.34 19.88
CA LEU A 259 -27.87 -5.62 19.42
C LEU A 259 -27.17 -6.84 20.02
N LEU A 260 -26.06 -6.62 20.76
CA LEU A 260 -25.35 -7.62 21.57
C LEU A 260 -25.11 -8.95 20.81
N PRO A 261 -24.48 -8.91 19.62
CA PRO A 261 -24.21 -10.12 18.85
C PRO A 261 -23.38 -11.11 19.66
N SER A 262 -23.61 -12.40 19.47
CA SER A 262 -22.76 -13.43 20.07
C SER A 262 -21.32 -13.31 19.53
N PRO A 263 -20.28 -13.77 20.26
CA PRO A 263 -18.89 -13.71 19.80
C PRO A 263 -18.67 -14.25 18.38
N ALA A 264 -19.33 -15.36 18.03
CA ALA A 264 -19.24 -15.95 16.70
C ALA A 264 -19.90 -15.07 15.63
N VAL A 265 -21.07 -14.48 15.92
CA VAL A 265 -21.76 -13.59 14.99
C VAL A 265 -20.97 -12.30 14.80
N LEU A 266 -20.46 -11.69 15.87
CA LEU A 266 -19.65 -10.48 15.79
C LEU A 266 -18.40 -10.70 14.94
N LEU A 267 -17.65 -11.77 15.19
CA LEU A 267 -16.46 -12.06 14.39
C LEU A 267 -16.81 -12.36 12.93
N GLY A 268 -17.89 -13.10 12.67
CA GLY A 268 -18.39 -13.32 11.31
C GLY A 268 -18.74 -12.01 10.60
N THR A 269 -19.42 -11.08 11.30
CA THR A 269 -19.71 -9.73 10.80
C THR A 269 -18.43 -8.97 10.50
N LEU A 270 -17.42 -8.99 11.37
CA LEU A 270 -16.13 -8.33 11.12
C LEU A 270 -15.41 -8.92 9.90
N ILE A 271 -15.41 -10.23 9.70
CA ILE A 271 -14.75 -10.84 8.55
C ILE A 271 -15.47 -10.48 7.24
N ILE A 272 -16.80 -10.64 7.21
CA ILE A 272 -17.59 -10.37 5.99
C ILE A 272 -17.58 -8.89 5.65
N LEU A 273 -17.80 -8.02 6.65
CA LEU A 273 -17.72 -6.57 6.47
C LEU A 273 -16.33 -6.16 6.00
N GLY A 274 -15.28 -6.67 6.63
CA GLY A 274 -13.91 -6.27 6.35
C GLY A 274 -13.46 -6.71 4.97
N TRP A 275 -13.78 -7.96 4.62
CA TRP A 275 -13.55 -8.49 3.28
C TRP A 275 -14.27 -7.64 2.22
N GLY A 276 -15.56 -7.33 2.43
CA GLY A 276 -16.32 -6.45 1.55
C GLY A 276 -15.73 -5.05 1.47
N GLN A 277 -15.41 -4.44 2.61
CA GLN A 277 -14.82 -3.10 2.70
C GLN A 277 -13.51 -3.03 1.91
N ILE A 278 -12.59 -3.98 2.07
CA ILE A 278 -11.32 -3.97 1.34
C ILE A 278 -11.55 -4.17 -0.16
N GLN A 279 -12.30 -5.21 -0.53
CA GLN A 279 -12.41 -5.66 -1.92
C GLN A 279 -13.41 -4.86 -2.77
N LEU A 280 -14.31 -4.11 -2.14
CA LEU A 280 -15.33 -3.30 -2.82
C LEU A 280 -15.19 -1.80 -2.53
N VAL A 281 -14.48 -1.37 -1.50
CA VAL A 281 -14.45 0.06 -1.10
C VAL A 281 -13.02 0.57 -1.08
N SER A 282 -12.21 0.14 -0.12
CA SER A 282 -10.95 0.82 0.20
C SER A 282 -9.86 0.58 -0.84
N ASN A 283 -9.71 -0.66 -1.34
CA ASN A 283 -8.65 -1.02 -2.27
C ASN A 283 -9.01 -2.24 -3.13
N PRO A 284 -10.03 -2.12 -4.00
CA PRO A 284 -10.42 -3.21 -4.87
C PRO A 284 -9.26 -3.54 -5.83
N ARG A 285 -8.99 -4.83 -6.04
CA ARG A 285 -7.94 -5.28 -6.96
C ARG A 285 -8.19 -4.86 -8.42
N TYR A 286 -9.46 -4.70 -8.78
CA TYR A 286 -9.92 -4.30 -10.10
C TYR A 286 -11.00 -3.23 -9.96
N VAL A 287 -11.02 -2.28 -10.89
CA VAL A 287 -12.02 -1.21 -10.92
C VAL A 287 -12.71 -1.23 -12.28
N PRO A 288 -14.02 -1.54 -12.37
CA PRO A 288 -14.91 -1.97 -11.29
C PRO A 288 -14.54 -3.36 -10.71
N PRO A 289 -14.96 -3.66 -9.46
CA PRO A 289 -14.60 -4.91 -8.79
C PRO A 289 -15.26 -6.13 -9.44
N PHE A 290 -14.47 -7.19 -9.63
CA PHE A 290 -14.94 -8.47 -10.17
C PHE A 290 -15.45 -9.39 -9.05
N TRP A 291 -16.74 -9.71 -9.11
CA TRP A 291 -17.42 -10.54 -8.10
C TRP A 291 -16.86 -11.95 -7.96
N GLU A 292 -16.34 -12.54 -9.03
CA GLU A 292 -15.75 -13.89 -8.99
C GLU A 292 -14.58 -14.00 -8.00
N TYR A 293 -13.66 -13.03 -7.98
CA TYR A 293 -12.51 -13.04 -7.08
C TYR A 293 -12.93 -12.75 -5.64
N ILE A 294 -13.94 -11.90 -5.46
CA ILE A 294 -14.47 -11.56 -4.14
C ILE A 294 -15.05 -12.80 -3.47
N PHE A 295 -15.90 -13.54 -4.18
CA PHE A 295 -16.53 -14.74 -3.63
C PHE A 295 -15.56 -15.94 -3.57
N ALA A 296 -14.58 -16.03 -4.46
CA ALA A 296 -13.54 -17.06 -4.38
C ALA A 296 -12.62 -16.89 -3.16
N GLY A 297 -12.29 -15.65 -2.78
CA GLY A 297 -11.41 -15.37 -1.64
C GLY A 297 -12.08 -15.36 -0.27
N LEU A 298 -13.41 -15.23 -0.19
CA LEU A 298 -14.13 -15.18 1.09
C LEU A 298 -14.06 -16.49 1.91
N PRO A 299 -14.25 -17.71 1.33
CA PRO A 299 -14.15 -18.95 2.09
C PRO A 299 -12.81 -19.16 2.82
N PRO A 300 -11.63 -18.98 2.19
CA PRO A 300 -10.36 -19.11 2.93
C PRO A 300 -10.19 -18.00 3.99
N ALA A 301 -10.71 -16.79 3.77
CA ALA A 301 -10.73 -15.75 4.79
C ALA A 301 -11.56 -16.15 6.02
N LEU A 302 -12.75 -16.74 5.80
CA LEU A 302 -13.61 -17.28 6.86
C LEU A 302 -12.95 -18.44 7.60
N LEU A 303 -12.20 -19.32 6.91
CA LEU A 303 -11.45 -20.40 7.53
C LEU A 303 -10.33 -19.87 8.45
N GLY A 304 -9.57 -18.87 7.99
CA GLY A 304 -8.59 -18.17 8.83
C GLY A 304 -9.25 -17.51 10.04
N GLY A 305 -10.39 -16.87 9.83
CA GLY A 305 -11.23 -16.30 10.88
C GLY A 305 -11.73 -17.33 11.90
N TYR A 306 -12.15 -18.51 11.46
CA TYR A 306 -12.51 -19.61 12.35
C TYR A 306 -11.33 -20.06 13.20
N TRP A 307 -10.12 -20.12 12.64
CA TRP A 307 -8.93 -20.39 13.42
C TRP A 307 -8.70 -19.30 14.48
N PHE A 308 -8.78 -18.01 14.11
CA PHE A 308 -8.68 -16.89 15.06
C PHE A 308 -9.74 -16.95 16.16
N TYR A 309 -10.98 -17.34 15.83
CA TYR A 309 -12.04 -17.58 16.80
C TYR A 309 -11.61 -18.56 17.88
N ARG A 310 -11.09 -19.72 17.45
CA ARG A 310 -10.74 -20.82 18.33
C ARG A 310 -9.53 -20.53 19.21
N VAL A 311 -8.54 -19.79 18.70
CA VAL A 311 -7.27 -19.56 19.42
C VAL A 311 -7.26 -18.31 20.30
N ALA A 312 -8.12 -17.32 20.03
CA ALA A 312 -8.05 -16.03 20.71
C ALA A 312 -9.40 -15.32 20.87
N PHE A 313 -10.14 -15.11 19.78
CA PHE A 313 -11.31 -14.21 19.80
C PHE A 313 -12.46 -14.72 20.68
N LYS A 314 -12.69 -16.03 20.77
CA LYS A 314 -13.74 -16.56 21.65
C LYS A 314 -13.53 -16.08 23.09
N ARG A 315 -12.32 -16.27 23.63
CA ARG A 315 -11.97 -15.91 25.01
C ARG A 315 -12.08 -14.40 25.26
N SER A 316 -11.52 -13.59 24.36
CA SER A 316 -11.52 -12.14 24.53
C SER A 316 -12.94 -11.56 24.42
N LEU A 317 -13.72 -11.96 23.42
CA LEU A 317 -15.08 -11.46 23.22
C LEU A 317 -16.06 -11.91 24.32
N GLU A 318 -15.93 -13.14 24.83
CA GLU A 318 -16.75 -13.61 25.96
C GLU A 318 -16.51 -12.76 27.22
N GLY A 319 -15.25 -12.38 27.50
CA GLY A 319 -14.91 -11.53 28.64
C GLY A 319 -15.53 -10.12 28.60
N PHE A 320 -15.81 -9.59 27.40
CA PHE A 320 -16.39 -8.25 27.20
C PHE A 320 -17.90 -8.25 26.97
N ARG A 321 -18.58 -9.39 27.11
CA ARG A 321 -20.01 -9.54 26.78
C ARG A 321 -20.93 -8.57 27.53
N GLU A 322 -20.59 -8.24 28.78
CA GLU A 322 -21.35 -7.29 29.62
C GLU A 322 -20.85 -5.83 29.49
N LEU A 323 -19.87 -5.60 28.61
CA LEU A 323 -19.23 -4.31 28.36
C LEU A 323 -19.37 -3.90 26.89
N PRO A 324 -20.61 -3.74 26.37
CA PRO A 324 -20.83 -3.56 24.94
C PRO A 324 -20.30 -2.22 24.40
N VAL A 325 -20.22 -1.16 25.22
CA VAL A 325 -19.67 0.14 24.80
C VAL A 325 -18.16 0.03 24.68
N GLU A 326 -17.51 -0.56 25.68
CA GLU A 326 -16.06 -0.80 25.61
C GLU A 326 -15.65 -1.73 24.50
N LEU A 327 -16.42 -2.81 24.30
CA LEU A 327 -16.20 -3.73 23.20
C LEU A 327 -16.26 -2.97 21.88
N ALA A 328 -17.36 -2.25 21.62
CA ALA A 328 -17.53 -1.51 20.38
C ALA A 328 -16.45 -0.44 20.16
N LEU A 329 -16.02 0.26 21.20
CA LEU A 329 -14.96 1.27 21.11
C LEU A 329 -13.60 0.66 20.81
N TRP A 330 -13.10 -0.26 21.64
CA TRP A 330 -11.75 -0.80 21.47
C TRP A 330 -11.64 -1.74 20.28
N GLN A 331 -12.62 -2.62 20.06
CA GLN A 331 -12.64 -3.48 18.89
C GLN A 331 -12.88 -2.66 17.62
N GLY A 332 -13.81 -1.70 17.63
CA GLY A 332 -14.10 -0.86 16.47
C GLY A 332 -12.91 0.01 16.07
N LEU A 333 -12.29 0.73 17.02
CA LEU A 333 -11.11 1.56 16.75
C LEU A 333 -9.96 0.73 16.17
N GLY A 334 -9.64 -0.42 16.79
CA GLY A 334 -8.58 -1.28 16.29
C GLY A 334 -8.90 -1.85 14.91
N TYR A 335 -10.13 -2.28 14.70
CA TYR A 335 -10.59 -2.87 13.45
C TYR A 335 -10.48 -1.91 12.27
N TRP A 336 -10.97 -0.67 12.41
CA TRP A 336 -10.90 0.31 11.33
C TRP A 336 -9.47 0.76 11.02
N ILE A 337 -8.57 0.83 12.02
CA ILE A 337 -7.14 1.05 11.78
C ILE A 337 -6.54 -0.08 10.92
N GLY A 338 -6.92 -1.33 11.19
CA GLY A 338 -6.43 -2.48 10.42
C GLY A 338 -7.01 -2.54 9.00
N ILE A 339 -8.32 -2.34 8.85
CA ILE A 339 -9.03 -2.38 7.57
C ILE A 339 -8.60 -1.24 6.64
N GLU A 340 -8.48 -0.02 7.15
CA GLU A 340 -8.03 1.16 6.40
C GLU A 340 -6.51 1.35 6.45
N SER A 341 -5.75 0.29 6.73
CA SER A 341 -4.29 0.35 6.88
C SER A 341 -3.60 0.87 5.62
N SER A 342 -4.10 0.53 4.42
CA SER A 342 -3.59 1.05 3.16
C SER A 342 -3.75 2.57 3.04
N THR A 343 -4.91 3.12 3.43
CA THR A 343 -5.22 4.55 3.44
C THR A 343 -4.45 5.30 4.52
N ILE A 344 -4.37 4.75 5.72
CA ILE A 344 -3.73 5.38 6.89
C ILE A 344 -2.22 5.39 6.72
N PHE A 345 -1.62 4.25 6.35
CA PHE A 345 -0.16 4.13 6.28
C PHE A 345 0.43 4.80 5.04
N ALA A 346 -0.34 4.98 3.95
CA ALA A 346 0.10 5.78 2.81
C ALA A 346 0.38 7.25 3.16
N ARG A 347 -0.20 7.76 4.25
CA ARG A 347 0.02 9.14 4.73
C ARG A 347 1.16 9.26 5.73
N LEU A 348 1.69 8.14 6.21
CA LEU A 348 2.88 8.14 7.06
C LEU A 348 4.12 8.22 6.16
N PRO A 349 5.18 8.94 6.57
CA PRO A 349 6.46 8.99 5.84
C PRO A 349 7.26 7.67 5.97
N LEU A 350 6.56 6.54 5.95
CA LEU A 350 7.09 5.18 6.00
C LEU A 350 7.08 4.54 4.61
N SER A 351 6.65 5.27 3.58
CA SER A 351 6.35 4.83 2.21
C SER A 351 7.53 4.30 1.39
N GLY A 352 8.63 3.92 2.04
CA GLY A 352 9.62 3.02 1.45
C GLY A 352 9.19 1.56 1.59
N ARG A 353 9.42 0.74 0.56
CA ARG A 353 9.44 -0.71 0.75
C ARG A 353 10.53 -1.03 1.77
N ILE A 354 10.13 -1.32 3.02
CA ILE A 354 11.05 -1.76 4.07
C ILE A 354 11.87 -2.94 3.53
N GLY A 355 13.16 -2.71 3.26
CA GLY A 355 14.09 -3.70 2.76
C GLY A 355 14.63 -3.49 1.34
N TYR A 356 14.07 -2.59 0.52
CA TYR A 356 14.60 -2.28 -0.82
C TYR A 356 15.14 -0.85 -0.90
N ASP A 357 14.36 0.13 -0.43
CA ASP A 357 14.77 1.53 -0.41
C ASP A 357 15.00 2.00 1.02
N GLY A 358 16.10 2.72 1.27
CA GLY A 358 16.40 3.28 2.58
C GLY A 358 15.32 4.23 3.06
N ILE A 359 14.77 4.01 4.25
CA ILE A 359 13.72 4.86 4.86
C ILE A 359 14.24 6.31 4.93
N PRO A 360 13.44 7.32 4.52
CA PRO A 360 13.89 8.72 4.54
C PRO A 360 14.11 9.18 5.99
N PRO A 361 14.90 10.25 6.24
CA PRO A 361 15.30 10.66 7.58
C PRO A 361 14.12 10.91 8.54
N ASP A 362 13.05 11.53 8.03
CA ASP A 362 11.78 11.76 8.72
C ASP A 362 11.04 10.45 9.01
N GLY A 363 11.03 9.52 8.05
CA GLY A 363 10.48 8.18 8.21
C GLY A 363 11.16 7.35 9.30
N LYS A 364 12.47 7.50 9.49
CA LYS A 364 13.23 6.79 10.55
C LYS A 364 12.72 7.17 11.94
N GLY A 365 12.40 8.44 12.16
CA GLY A 365 11.85 8.92 13.43
C GLY A 365 10.47 8.33 13.73
N VAL A 366 9.57 8.36 12.73
CA VAL A 366 8.23 7.75 12.85
C VAL A 366 8.32 6.24 13.11
N LEU A 367 9.18 5.53 12.37
CA LEU A 367 9.39 4.10 12.59
C LEU A 367 9.91 3.80 13.99
N ALA A 368 10.88 4.58 14.49
CA ALA A 368 11.41 4.40 15.84
C ALA A 368 10.33 4.55 16.91
N VAL A 369 9.47 5.58 16.80
CA VAL A 369 8.34 5.77 17.72
C VAL A 369 7.37 4.59 17.65
N LEU A 370 7.01 4.12 16.46
CA LEU A 370 6.13 2.96 16.30
C LEU A 370 6.73 1.70 16.92
N ILE A 371 8.03 1.44 16.72
CA ILE A 371 8.73 0.31 17.34
C ILE A 371 8.68 0.41 18.86
N LEU A 372 8.91 1.59 19.44
CA LEU A 372 8.84 1.80 20.89
C LEU A 372 7.42 1.55 21.44
N ILE A 373 6.38 2.03 20.74
CA ILE A 373 4.98 1.79 21.11
C ILE A 373 4.66 0.30 21.07
N VAL A 374 5.02 -0.40 19.98
CA VAL A 374 4.78 -1.84 19.83
C VAL A 374 5.56 -2.63 20.88
N ALA A 375 6.81 -2.27 21.16
CA ALA A 375 7.61 -2.91 22.19
C ALA A 375 7.01 -2.72 23.59
N PHE A 376 6.53 -1.52 23.91
CA PHE A 376 5.85 -1.23 25.17
C PHE A 376 4.58 -2.08 25.32
N ILE A 377 3.73 -2.13 24.29
CA ILE A 377 2.53 -2.97 24.26
C ILE A 377 2.89 -4.46 24.42
N ALA A 378 3.94 -4.92 23.74
CA ALA A 378 4.40 -6.31 23.83
C ALA A 378 4.88 -6.66 25.24
N VAL A 379 5.58 -5.75 25.93
CA VAL A 379 6.01 -5.93 27.33
C VAL A 379 4.81 -5.99 28.26
N LEU A 380 3.83 -5.09 28.11
CA LEU A 380 2.59 -5.12 28.89
C LEU A 380 1.82 -6.43 28.69
N GLN A 381 1.67 -6.86 27.44
CA GLN A 381 0.97 -8.09 27.11
C GLN A 381 1.73 -9.32 27.62
N ALA A 382 3.06 -9.34 27.51
CA ALA A 382 3.89 -10.41 28.06
C ALA A 382 3.77 -10.49 29.59
N TRP A 383 3.73 -9.34 30.27
CA TRP A 383 3.53 -9.25 31.71
C TRP A 383 2.17 -9.82 32.13
N ASP A 384 1.11 -9.54 31.37
CA ASP A 384 -0.22 -10.09 31.66
C ASP A 384 -0.31 -11.59 31.34
N LEU A 385 0.21 -12.04 30.19
CA LEU A 385 0.25 -13.46 29.82
C LEU A 385 1.02 -14.31 30.83
N ARG A 386 2.08 -13.73 31.41
CA ARG A 386 2.89 -14.37 32.45
C ARG A 386 2.06 -14.73 33.68
N LYS A 387 1.11 -13.88 34.09
CA LYS A 387 0.27 -14.12 35.29
C LYS A 387 -0.54 -15.43 35.16
N TYR A 388 -0.92 -15.77 33.93
CA TYR A 388 -1.78 -16.92 33.62
C TYR A 388 -1.04 -18.11 32.99
N GLY A 389 0.31 -18.13 33.04
CA GLY A 389 1.12 -19.21 32.47
C GLY A 389 1.12 -19.30 30.93
N MET A 390 0.51 -18.31 30.26
CA MET A 390 0.39 -18.28 28.80
C MET A 390 1.70 -17.84 28.12
N LEU A 391 2.53 -17.03 28.79
CA LEU A 391 3.80 -16.56 28.22
C LEU A 391 4.74 -17.72 27.89
N GLN A 392 4.96 -18.62 28.86
CA GLN A 392 5.77 -19.82 28.64
C GLN A 392 5.15 -20.73 27.57
N TYR A 393 3.83 -20.88 27.58
CA TYR A 393 3.09 -21.70 26.62
C TYR A 393 3.32 -21.26 25.16
N TYR A 394 3.29 -19.96 24.88
CA TYR A 394 3.50 -19.43 23.53
C TYR A 394 4.97 -19.40 23.11
N ILE A 395 5.90 -19.00 24.00
CA ILE A 395 7.34 -18.97 23.69
C ILE A 395 7.84 -20.34 23.22
N VAL A 396 7.48 -21.42 23.93
CA VAL A 396 7.93 -22.79 23.57
C VAL A 396 7.40 -23.24 22.20
N ARG A 397 6.26 -22.71 21.76
CA ARG A 397 5.69 -23.03 20.43
C ARG A 397 6.31 -22.17 19.32
N TYR A 398 6.56 -20.90 19.61
CA TYR A 398 7.02 -19.93 18.62
C TYR A 398 8.53 -20.01 18.37
N ILE A 399 9.31 -20.55 19.32
CA ILE A 399 10.77 -20.67 19.19
C ILE A 399 11.18 -21.48 17.96
N TRP A 400 10.36 -22.43 17.51
CA TRP A 400 10.59 -23.24 16.32
C TRP A 400 10.42 -22.48 15.00
N LEU A 401 9.73 -21.34 15.02
CA LEU A 401 9.59 -20.50 13.83
C LEU A 401 10.93 -19.86 13.43
N VAL A 402 11.80 -19.55 14.39
CA VAL A 402 13.11 -18.92 14.14
C VAL A 402 13.99 -19.76 13.21
N PRO A 403 14.31 -21.03 13.50
CA PRO A 403 15.13 -21.83 12.58
C PRO A 403 14.46 -22.04 11.22
N VAL A 404 13.12 -22.15 11.17
CA VAL A 404 12.40 -22.24 9.89
C VAL A 404 12.60 -20.98 9.04
N LEU A 405 12.44 -19.79 9.62
CA LEU A 405 12.66 -18.52 8.91
C LEU A 405 14.12 -18.33 8.49
N VAL A 406 15.07 -18.79 9.30
CA VAL A 406 16.50 -18.79 8.93
C VAL A 406 16.73 -19.69 7.72
N VAL A 407 16.22 -20.93 7.72
CA VAL A 407 16.37 -21.83 6.56
C VAL A 407 15.74 -21.21 5.30
N LEU A 408 14.53 -20.65 5.42
CA LEU A 408 13.83 -20.02 4.31
C LEU A 408 14.58 -18.78 3.77
N SER A 409 15.27 -18.02 4.62
CA SER A 409 16.04 -16.84 4.19
C SER A 409 17.34 -17.18 3.46
N GLN A 410 17.81 -18.43 3.53
CA GLN A 410 19.04 -18.87 2.86
C GLN A 410 18.78 -19.53 1.49
N ILE A 411 17.53 -19.60 1.02
CA ILE A 411 17.20 -20.22 -0.28
C ILE A 411 17.72 -19.31 -1.41
N PRO A 412 18.66 -19.78 -2.27
CA PRO A 412 19.23 -18.95 -3.34
C PRO A 412 18.17 -18.47 -4.34
N GLY A 413 18.26 -17.20 -4.75
CA GLY A 413 17.32 -16.59 -5.70
C GLY A 413 15.93 -16.25 -5.13
N TYR A 414 15.73 -16.47 -3.83
CA TYR A 414 14.52 -16.09 -3.10
C TYR A 414 14.85 -15.11 -1.97
N THR A 415 13.93 -14.20 -1.73
CA THR A 415 13.98 -13.24 -0.62
C THR A 415 12.89 -13.58 0.39
N LEU A 416 13.25 -13.65 1.68
CA LEU A 416 12.28 -13.75 2.75
C LEU A 416 11.48 -12.44 2.84
N ARG A 417 10.17 -12.51 2.57
CA ARG A 417 9.28 -11.37 2.64
C ARG A 417 8.04 -11.71 3.45
N ILE A 418 8.04 -11.25 4.69
CA ILE A 418 6.90 -11.45 5.59
C ILE A 418 5.81 -10.46 5.21
N HIS A 419 4.77 -10.98 4.56
CA HIS A 419 3.60 -10.20 4.19
C HIS A 419 2.72 -9.89 5.41
N HIS A 420 1.93 -8.83 5.29
CA HIS A 420 1.08 -8.37 6.39
C HIS A 420 -0.11 -9.24 6.72
N TRP A 421 -0.35 -10.30 5.97
CA TRP A 421 -1.28 -11.37 6.37
C TRP A 421 -0.64 -12.38 7.34
N PHE A 422 0.69 -12.51 7.36
CA PHE A 422 1.37 -13.55 8.14
C PHE A 422 1.62 -13.13 9.59
N TYR A 423 2.09 -11.91 9.84
CA TYR A 423 2.31 -11.46 11.22
C TYR A 423 1.04 -11.41 12.09
N PRO A 424 -0.18 -11.11 11.57
CA PRO A 424 -1.41 -11.26 12.35
C PRO A 424 -1.66 -12.68 12.82
N MET A 425 -1.34 -13.69 12.00
CA MET A 425 -1.48 -15.09 12.40
C MET A 425 -0.56 -15.42 13.58
N LEU A 426 0.60 -14.76 13.68
CA LEU A 426 1.49 -14.89 14.83
C LEU A 426 1.02 -14.05 16.03
N ALA A 427 0.50 -12.86 15.79
CA ALA A 427 0.14 -11.91 16.84
C ALA A 427 -1.18 -12.23 17.54
N ILE A 428 -2.21 -12.69 16.82
CA ILE A 428 -3.56 -12.94 17.37
C ILE A 428 -3.53 -13.93 18.56
N PRO A 429 -2.81 -15.07 18.50
CA PRO A 429 -2.76 -16.00 19.63
C PRO A 429 -2.17 -15.38 20.91
N VAL A 430 -1.17 -14.51 20.80
CA VAL A 430 -0.57 -13.82 21.96
C VAL A 430 -1.38 -12.61 22.42
N LEU A 431 -2.40 -12.21 21.65
CA LEU A 431 -3.39 -11.20 22.01
C LEU A 431 -4.67 -11.85 22.52
N SER A 432 -4.62 -12.98 23.23
CA SER A 432 -5.81 -13.79 23.53
C SER A 432 -6.44 -13.56 24.90
N LEU A 433 -5.97 -12.61 25.70
CA LEU A 433 -6.51 -12.33 27.03
C LEU A 433 -7.81 -11.49 26.96
N PRO A 434 -8.72 -11.59 27.94
CA PRO A 434 -9.89 -10.71 28.03
C PRO A 434 -9.50 -9.33 28.60
N ASN A 435 -8.58 -8.63 27.92
CA ASN A 435 -8.16 -7.27 28.27
C ASN A 435 -8.27 -6.33 27.06
N ARG A 436 -8.22 -5.02 27.31
CA ARG A 436 -8.40 -3.98 26.27
C ARG A 436 -7.32 -4.03 25.19
N VAL A 437 -6.08 -4.29 25.60
CA VAL A 437 -4.93 -4.44 24.70
C VAL A 437 -5.19 -5.56 23.69
N SER A 438 -5.71 -6.68 24.16
CA SER A 438 -6.01 -7.86 23.35
C SER A 438 -7.16 -7.59 22.37
N ILE A 439 -8.30 -7.06 22.80
CA ILE A 439 -9.43 -6.80 21.86
C ILE A 439 -9.08 -5.73 20.81
N PHE A 440 -8.35 -4.67 21.21
CA PHE A 440 -7.87 -3.65 20.28
C PHE A 440 -6.84 -4.22 19.30
N GLY A 441 -5.83 -4.92 19.81
CA GLY A 441 -4.77 -5.52 19.01
C GLY A 441 -5.29 -6.62 18.08
N GLN A 442 -6.15 -7.52 18.56
CA GLN A 442 -6.79 -8.55 17.74
C GLN A 442 -7.56 -7.93 16.58
N ALA A 443 -8.27 -6.82 16.83
CA ALA A 443 -9.03 -6.13 15.81
C ALA A 443 -8.13 -5.50 14.73
N ILE A 444 -7.02 -4.85 15.12
CA ILE A 444 -6.00 -4.36 14.17
C ILE A 444 -5.45 -5.53 13.35
N MET A 445 -5.06 -6.61 14.02
CA MET A 445 -4.46 -7.77 13.36
C MET A 445 -5.44 -8.46 12.41
N LEU A 446 -6.73 -8.57 12.78
CA LEU A 446 -7.76 -9.07 11.88
C LEU A 446 -7.88 -8.19 10.64
N GLY A 447 -7.90 -6.86 10.79
CA GLY A 447 -7.93 -5.94 9.66
C GLY A 447 -6.71 -6.09 8.75
N LEU A 448 -5.49 -6.16 9.31
CA LEU A 448 -4.24 -6.36 8.56
C LEU A 448 -4.19 -7.73 7.86
N PHE A 449 -4.74 -8.77 8.50
CA PHE A 449 -4.89 -10.08 7.89
C PHE A 449 -5.76 -9.98 6.63
N LEU A 450 -6.96 -9.40 6.78
CA LEU A 450 -7.91 -9.24 5.68
C LEU A 450 -7.35 -8.34 4.58
N ASP A 451 -6.69 -7.23 4.89
CA ASP A 451 -6.05 -6.34 3.90
C ASP A 451 -4.99 -7.10 3.09
N GLY A 452 -4.16 -7.89 3.79
CA GLY A 452 -3.09 -8.67 3.18
C GLY A 452 -3.60 -9.73 2.21
N ILE A 453 -4.51 -10.58 2.65
CA ILE A 453 -5.06 -11.62 1.77
C ILE A 453 -6.03 -11.06 0.72
N GLY A 454 -6.67 -9.93 0.99
CA GLY A 454 -7.59 -9.28 0.06
C GLY A 454 -6.85 -8.69 -1.14
N ARG A 455 -5.81 -7.90 -0.88
CA ARG A 455 -5.06 -7.18 -1.91
C ARG A 455 -4.06 -8.05 -2.65
N TRP A 456 -3.33 -8.89 -1.93
CA TRP A 456 -2.17 -9.64 -2.46
C TRP A 456 -2.41 -11.15 -2.51
N GLY A 457 -3.59 -11.62 -2.11
CA GLY A 457 -3.85 -13.04 -1.93
C GLY A 457 -2.95 -13.65 -0.85
N TRP A 458 -2.80 -14.97 -0.92
CA TRP A 458 -1.90 -15.72 -0.05
C TRP A 458 -0.46 -15.67 -0.55
N ALA A 459 0.08 -14.45 -0.71
CA ALA A 459 1.44 -14.23 -1.18
C ALA A 459 2.46 -15.00 -0.33
N GLY A 460 3.41 -15.67 -0.99
CA GLY A 460 4.38 -16.55 -0.33
C GLY A 460 5.23 -15.83 0.73
N ILE A 461 5.62 -16.55 1.78
CA ILE A 461 6.54 -16.06 2.82
C ILE A 461 7.95 -15.83 2.25
N ILE A 462 8.29 -16.57 1.19
CA ILE A 462 9.44 -16.32 0.32
C ILE A 462 8.93 -15.94 -1.07
N GLN A 463 9.63 -15.04 -1.75
CA GLN A 463 9.33 -14.64 -3.13
C GLN A 463 10.61 -14.66 -3.96
N GLN A 464 10.48 -14.92 -5.26
CA GLN A 464 11.64 -14.90 -6.15
C GLN A 464 12.19 -13.48 -6.21
N THR A 465 13.49 -13.28 -5.98
CA THR A 465 14.09 -11.95 -5.92
C THR A 465 13.85 -11.17 -7.22
N ALA A 466 13.89 -11.85 -8.37
CA ALA A 466 13.57 -11.27 -9.68
C ALA A 466 12.15 -10.69 -9.76
N SER A 467 11.16 -11.36 -9.16
CA SER A 467 9.76 -10.89 -9.13
C SER A 467 9.54 -9.67 -8.23
N LEU A 468 10.47 -9.41 -7.30
CA LEU A 468 10.39 -8.27 -6.38
C LEU A 468 10.90 -6.97 -6.99
N LEU A 469 11.80 -7.05 -7.97
CA LEU A 469 12.36 -5.89 -8.68
C LEU A 469 11.25 -5.03 -9.29
N GLY A 470 10.23 -5.65 -9.87
CA GLY A 470 9.23 -4.94 -10.65
C GLY A 470 9.89 -4.28 -11.85
N ASP A 471 9.83 -2.95 -11.91
CA ASP A 471 10.43 -2.12 -12.94
C ASP A 471 11.76 -1.45 -12.51
N ALA A 472 12.39 -1.94 -11.42
CA ALA A 472 13.71 -1.51 -10.97
C ALA A 472 14.83 -2.07 -11.84
N ASN A 473 15.99 -1.40 -11.80
CA ASN A 473 17.24 -1.93 -12.35
C ASN A 473 17.60 -3.27 -11.70
N SER A 474 17.84 -4.28 -12.53
CA SER A 474 18.14 -5.65 -12.11
C SER A 474 19.59 -5.87 -11.66
N GLY A 475 20.45 -4.87 -11.84
CA GLY A 475 21.90 -4.98 -11.69
C GLY A 475 22.55 -5.67 -12.89
N SER A 476 21.92 -5.61 -14.06
CA SER A 476 22.45 -6.20 -15.29
C SER A 476 23.57 -5.33 -15.89
N TYR A 477 24.25 -5.86 -16.92
CA TYR A 477 25.36 -5.13 -17.53
C TYR A 477 24.85 -3.88 -18.24
N ILE A 478 25.55 -2.76 -18.04
CA ILE A 478 25.30 -1.48 -18.70
C ILE A 478 26.48 -1.08 -19.61
N PRO A 479 26.25 -0.34 -20.70
CA PRO A 479 27.33 0.21 -21.52
C PRO A 479 28.27 1.12 -20.74
N ASP A 480 29.58 0.95 -20.94
CA ASP A 480 30.59 1.82 -20.34
C ASP A 480 30.80 3.06 -21.24
N VAL A 481 30.49 4.23 -20.70
CA VAL A 481 30.45 5.48 -21.46
C VAL A 481 31.67 6.32 -21.10
N SER A 482 32.50 6.57 -22.11
CA SER A 482 33.64 7.47 -22.02
C SER A 482 33.45 8.65 -22.95
N PHE A 483 33.52 9.86 -22.41
CA PHE A 483 33.38 11.09 -23.20
C PHE A 483 34.65 11.48 -23.97
N ALA A 484 35.75 10.72 -23.84
CA ALA A 484 37.04 11.08 -24.44
C ALA A 484 37.01 11.16 -25.97
N ASN A 485 36.18 10.35 -26.61
CA ASN A 485 36.00 10.33 -28.07
C ASN A 485 34.71 11.03 -28.53
N SER A 486 33.96 11.62 -27.59
CA SER A 486 32.75 12.36 -27.91
C SER A 486 33.11 13.75 -28.43
N THR A 487 32.38 14.23 -29.43
CA THR A 487 32.53 15.56 -30.02
C THR A 487 31.27 16.36 -29.81
N LEU A 488 31.26 17.66 -30.15
CA LEU A 488 30.08 18.53 -29.99
C LEU A 488 28.79 18.00 -30.66
N THR A 489 28.94 17.11 -31.66
CA THR A 489 27.85 16.54 -32.47
C THR A 489 27.77 15.02 -32.40
N MET A 490 28.55 14.36 -31.53
CA MET A 490 28.60 12.91 -31.45
C MET A 490 28.86 12.42 -30.03
N LEU A 491 27.99 11.53 -29.55
CA LEU A 491 28.22 10.77 -28.32
C LEU A 491 28.90 9.44 -28.68
N SER A 492 29.94 9.07 -27.93
CA SER A 492 30.64 7.81 -28.07
C SER A 492 30.69 7.04 -26.76
N TRP A 493 30.81 5.71 -26.85
CA TRP A 493 30.96 4.79 -25.73
C TRP A 493 31.95 3.67 -26.10
N LEU A 494 32.30 2.83 -25.12
CA LEU A 494 33.25 1.74 -25.35
C LEU A 494 32.59 0.58 -26.10
N ALA A 495 33.37 -0.13 -26.91
CA ALA A 495 32.92 -1.31 -27.61
C ALA A 495 32.48 -2.41 -26.62
N THR A 496 31.40 -3.13 -26.96
CA THR A 496 30.91 -4.26 -26.16
C THR A 496 32.03 -5.28 -25.94
N PRO A 497 32.39 -5.56 -24.67
CA PRO A 497 33.41 -6.55 -24.34
C PRO A 497 33.11 -7.94 -24.93
N ARG A 498 34.15 -8.64 -25.44
CA ARG A 498 33.99 -9.95 -26.10
C ARG A 498 33.33 -11.02 -25.21
N ASN A 499 33.48 -10.94 -23.90
CA ASN A 499 32.79 -11.81 -22.95
C ASN A 499 31.26 -11.56 -22.95
N LEU A 500 30.82 -10.31 -23.07
CA LEU A 500 29.41 -9.95 -23.13
C LEU A 500 28.76 -10.38 -24.45
N THR A 501 29.47 -10.25 -25.58
CA THR A 501 28.99 -10.76 -26.87
C THR A 501 28.75 -12.28 -26.84
N ARG A 502 29.60 -13.04 -26.13
CA ARG A 502 29.43 -14.49 -25.94
C ARG A 502 28.21 -14.86 -25.08
N LEU A 503 27.69 -13.92 -24.30
CA LEU A 503 26.47 -14.07 -23.50
C LEU A 503 25.21 -13.69 -24.28
N GLY A 504 25.31 -13.40 -25.59
CA GLY A 504 24.17 -13.06 -26.44
C GLY A 504 23.84 -11.56 -26.50
N ILE A 505 24.73 -10.69 -26.04
CA ILE A 505 24.57 -9.23 -26.22
C ILE A 505 24.90 -8.86 -27.67
N THR A 506 23.92 -8.30 -28.39
CA THR A 506 24.00 -8.04 -29.84
C THR A 506 24.29 -6.58 -30.18
N GLY A 507 23.92 -5.64 -29.33
CA GLY A 507 24.04 -4.21 -29.60
C GLY A 507 23.65 -3.34 -28.41
N VAL A 508 23.47 -2.05 -28.68
CA VAL A 508 23.09 -1.02 -27.71
C VAL A 508 21.78 -0.37 -28.14
N GLN A 509 20.87 -0.17 -27.19
CA GLN A 509 19.71 0.69 -27.34
C GLN A 509 20.06 2.11 -26.90
N VAL A 510 19.61 3.12 -27.66
CA VAL A 510 19.86 4.53 -27.39
C VAL A 510 18.54 5.25 -27.21
N VAL A 511 18.29 5.69 -25.98
CA VAL A 511 17.17 6.57 -25.62
C VAL A 511 17.68 8.00 -25.61
N VAL A 512 16.92 8.89 -26.26
CA VAL A 512 17.20 10.33 -26.32
C VAL A 512 15.94 11.07 -25.92
N ASP A 513 16.05 11.93 -24.91
CA ASP A 513 14.95 12.73 -24.36
C ASP A 513 13.73 11.84 -24.01
N ASP A 514 14.01 10.77 -23.26
CA ASP A 514 13.04 9.75 -22.81
C ASP A 514 12.30 8.99 -23.94
N VAL A 515 12.83 9.04 -25.18
CA VAL A 515 12.29 8.28 -26.32
C VAL A 515 13.37 7.39 -26.93
N LEU A 516 13.06 6.11 -27.15
CA LEU A 516 13.96 5.19 -27.86
C LEU A 516 14.18 5.67 -29.30
N ARG A 517 15.42 6.01 -29.67
CA ARG A 517 15.77 6.48 -31.03
C ARG A 517 16.52 5.46 -31.86
N LEU A 518 17.30 4.59 -31.23
CA LEU A 518 18.01 3.50 -31.90
C LEU A 518 17.86 2.21 -31.11
N ALA A 519 17.57 1.12 -31.83
CA ALA A 519 17.50 -0.23 -31.28
C ALA A 519 18.57 -1.11 -31.94
N ASN A 520 19.19 -1.99 -31.16
CA ASN A 520 20.23 -2.93 -31.62
C ASN A 520 21.39 -2.25 -32.37
N HIS A 521 21.80 -1.06 -31.94
CA HIS A 521 22.86 -0.30 -32.58
C HIS A 521 24.22 -0.94 -32.28
N THR A 522 24.96 -1.29 -33.33
CA THR A 522 26.24 -2.02 -33.21
C THR A 522 27.47 -1.12 -33.25
N ALA A 523 27.32 0.13 -33.71
CA ALA A 523 28.40 1.10 -33.66
C ALA A 523 28.58 1.62 -32.23
N THR A 524 29.78 2.15 -31.95
CA THR A 524 30.17 2.64 -30.62
C THR A 524 29.97 4.16 -30.48
N ASN A 525 29.22 4.75 -31.39
CA ASN A 525 28.93 6.17 -31.42
C ASN A 525 27.59 6.45 -32.10
N VAL A 526 27.07 7.64 -31.83
CA VAL A 526 25.87 8.18 -32.47
C VAL A 526 26.03 9.67 -32.68
N THR A 527 25.68 10.15 -33.87
CA THR A 527 25.66 11.58 -34.17
C THR A 527 24.29 12.18 -33.83
N LEU A 528 24.25 13.47 -33.49
CA LEU A 528 23.00 14.18 -33.19
C LEU A 528 22.00 14.10 -34.35
N ALA A 529 22.48 14.13 -35.59
CA ALA A 529 21.65 13.98 -36.78
C ALA A 529 20.98 12.59 -36.85
N GLN A 530 21.68 11.51 -36.45
CA GLN A 530 21.14 10.16 -36.44
C GLN A 530 19.98 9.98 -35.45
N VAL A 531 19.96 10.75 -34.36
CA VAL A 531 18.91 10.71 -33.33
C VAL A 531 17.88 11.83 -33.47
N GLY A 532 17.90 12.57 -34.59
CA GLY A 532 16.92 13.60 -34.88
C GLY A 532 17.08 14.91 -34.09
N LEU A 533 18.26 15.18 -33.52
CA LEU A 533 18.54 16.38 -32.74
C LEU A 533 19.16 17.54 -33.54
N GLY A 534 19.44 17.36 -34.84
CA GLY A 534 20.08 18.39 -35.67
C GLY A 534 21.39 18.90 -35.06
N ASP A 535 21.50 20.22 -34.85
CA ASP A 535 22.67 20.86 -34.23
C ASP A 535 22.62 20.83 -32.67
N GLY A 536 21.51 20.37 -32.09
CA GLY A 536 21.26 20.29 -30.65
C GLY A 536 21.29 21.65 -29.94
N GLY A 537 20.80 22.71 -30.59
CA GLY A 537 21.00 24.09 -30.16
C GLY A 537 20.04 24.56 -29.05
N GLY A 538 20.60 25.18 -28.01
CA GLY A 538 19.88 26.07 -27.08
C GLY A 538 19.29 25.44 -25.81
N ILE A 539 19.24 24.11 -25.71
CA ILE A 539 18.74 23.38 -24.54
C ILE A 539 19.62 22.15 -24.24
N GLU A 540 19.43 21.57 -23.06
CA GLU A 540 20.07 20.30 -22.69
C GLU A 540 19.30 19.12 -23.28
N HIS A 541 20.02 18.06 -23.67
CA HIS A 541 19.44 16.79 -24.15
C HIS A 541 19.93 15.63 -23.30
N PHE A 542 19.10 14.60 -23.15
CA PHE A 542 19.37 13.49 -22.24
C PHE A 542 19.51 12.18 -22.99
N PHE A 543 20.61 11.46 -22.79
CA PHE A 543 20.90 10.18 -23.42
C PHE A 543 20.92 9.08 -22.36
N ARG A 544 20.33 7.92 -22.65
CA ARG A 544 20.46 6.71 -21.83
C ARG A 544 20.76 5.53 -22.74
N LEU A 545 21.71 4.69 -22.32
CA LEU A 545 22.15 3.55 -23.10
C LEU A 545 21.84 2.25 -22.35
N ALA A 546 21.41 1.22 -23.07
CA ALA A 546 21.26 -0.12 -22.52
C ALA A 546 21.84 -1.14 -23.49
N TYR A 547 22.44 -2.22 -22.99
CA TYR A 547 22.74 -3.35 -23.87
C TYR A 547 21.45 -4.07 -24.27
N MET A 548 21.46 -4.68 -25.45
CA MET A 548 20.39 -5.56 -25.91
C MET A 548 20.84 -7.01 -25.83
N ALA A 549 20.04 -7.87 -25.21
CA ALA A 549 20.22 -9.32 -25.21
C ALA A 549 18.87 -10.01 -25.45
N ASN A 550 18.84 -11.01 -26.36
CA ASN A 550 17.62 -11.74 -26.73
C ASN A 550 16.41 -10.83 -27.03
N ASP A 551 16.64 -9.77 -27.83
CA ASP A 551 15.63 -8.76 -28.19
C ASP A 551 15.00 -8.00 -27.01
N THR A 552 15.62 -8.06 -25.83
CA THR A 552 15.22 -7.30 -24.64
C THR A 552 16.33 -6.34 -24.22
N SER A 553 15.95 -5.16 -23.72
CA SER A 553 16.89 -4.25 -23.07
C SER A 553 17.35 -4.80 -21.73
N LEU A 554 18.64 -4.62 -21.45
CA LEU A 554 19.19 -4.70 -20.11
C LEU A 554 18.99 -3.35 -19.39
N ASP A 555 19.60 -3.18 -18.22
CA ASP A 555 19.48 -1.94 -17.45
C ASP A 555 20.03 -0.75 -18.25
N PHE A 556 19.35 0.39 -18.13
CA PHE A 556 19.79 1.64 -18.73
C PHE A 556 20.81 2.34 -17.82
N THR A 557 21.81 2.99 -18.42
CA THR A 557 22.71 3.90 -17.71
C THR A 557 21.95 5.03 -17.02
N ASP A 558 22.60 5.65 -16.04
CA ASP A 558 22.21 6.98 -15.57
C ASP A 558 22.18 7.96 -16.74
N PRO A 559 21.33 9.01 -16.70
CA PRO A 559 21.21 9.95 -17.79
C PRO A 559 22.53 10.66 -18.08
N ILE A 560 22.88 10.70 -19.35
CA ILE A 560 24.00 11.49 -19.87
C ILE A 560 23.40 12.78 -20.43
N VAL A 561 23.75 13.91 -19.81
CA VAL A 561 23.32 15.23 -20.23
C VAL A 561 24.28 15.77 -21.28
N ARG A 562 23.77 16.12 -22.45
CA ARG A 562 24.43 17.03 -23.37
C ARG A 562 24.09 18.45 -22.96
N LEU A 563 25.06 19.16 -22.42
CA LEU A 563 24.93 20.55 -21.98
C LEU A 563 24.77 21.48 -23.18
N VAL A 564 24.26 22.70 -22.94
CA VAL A 564 24.08 23.74 -23.97
C VAL A 564 25.40 24.09 -24.69
N ASN A 565 26.54 23.96 -23.99
CA ASN A 565 27.86 24.16 -24.56
C ASN A 565 28.35 22.98 -25.45
N GLY A 566 27.54 21.95 -25.63
CA GLY A 566 27.81 20.75 -26.43
C GLY A 566 28.66 19.69 -25.73
N SER A 567 29.11 19.91 -24.50
CA SER A 567 29.83 18.90 -23.71
C SER A 567 28.86 17.89 -23.07
N TYR A 568 29.38 16.69 -22.76
CA TYR A 568 28.61 15.62 -22.14
C TYR A 568 29.06 15.40 -20.69
N ALA A 569 28.10 15.16 -19.81
CA ALA A 569 28.35 14.76 -18.43
C ALA A 569 27.23 13.80 -17.98
N PHE A 570 27.50 12.99 -16.96
CA PHE A 570 26.41 12.30 -16.27
C PHE A 570 25.57 13.32 -15.50
N ALA A 571 24.25 13.12 -15.52
CA ALA A 571 23.34 13.85 -14.66
C ALA A 571 23.75 13.61 -13.21
N LYS A 572 23.78 14.68 -12.41
CA LYS A 572 23.98 14.53 -10.97
C LYS A 572 22.62 14.21 -10.34
N PRO A 573 22.51 13.17 -9.52
CA PRO A 573 21.30 12.89 -8.75
C PRO A 573 20.98 14.02 -7.77
#